data_AF-A0A8S2SBN7-F1
#
_entry.id   AF-A0A8S2SBN7-F1
#
_cell.length_a   1.000
_cell.length_b   1.000
_cell.length_c   1.000
_cell.angle_alpha   90.00
_cell.angle_beta   90.00
_cell.angle_gamma   90.00
#
_symmetry.space_group_name_H-M   'P 1'
#
loop_
_entity.id
_entity.type
_entity.pdbx_description
1 polymer ?
#
loop_
_entity_poly.entity_id
_entity_poly.type
_entity_poly.pdbx_seq_one_letter_code
_entity_poly.pdbx_strand_id
1 'polypeptide(L)'
;MAFGDSPSMHSAIDKLSARNKQYHSCSKAISLIFTLGSYILALTWIIGDLFLDSQIFGRTLNHFHSHIIPLNTPKKWIAPLWLTVYGLQAPWLLYAITTLCRRNGCNSDSDYLYKYPRPVSRMQLFTFSLSCWSHLIFLFLIQHQSNLLAIIYLTLGTMALICCLLTSIIHLHNYERELSTSH
;
A
#
# COMPACT_ATOMS: atom_id res chain seq x y z
N MET A 1 31.39 49.72 10.49
CA MET A 1 31.12 48.87 9.31
C MET A 1 29.92 48.00 9.64
N ALA A 2 28.74 48.39 9.16
CA ALA A 2 27.54 47.58 9.33
C ALA A 2 27.56 46.47 8.28
N PHE A 3 27.63 45.22 8.72
CA PHE A 3 27.34 44.07 7.88
C PHE A 3 25.87 44.18 7.49
N GLY A 4 25.60 44.48 6.22
CA GLY A 4 24.24 44.48 5.70
C GLY A 4 23.71 43.06 5.73
N ASP A 5 22.69 42.83 6.56
CA ASP A 5 21.84 41.65 6.48
C ASP A 5 21.31 41.54 5.05
N SER A 6 21.71 40.49 4.34
CA SER A 6 21.34 40.30 2.94
C SER A 6 19.97 39.60 2.86
N PRO A 7 18.86 40.33 2.60
CA PRO A 7 17.52 39.73 2.47
C PRO A 7 17.41 38.69 1.34
N SER A 8 18.41 38.65 0.46
CA SER A 8 18.50 37.67 -0.62
C SER A 8 18.71 36.22 -0.14
N MET A 9 19.37 36.01 1.02
CA MET A 9 19.71 34.67 1.50
C MET A 9 18.50 33.97 2.15
N HIS A 10 17.71 34.70 2.96
CA HIS A 10 16.46 34.19 3.52
C HIS A 10 15.43 33.85 2.42
N SER A 11 15.29 34.71 1.41
CA SER A 11 14.40 34.44 0.26
C SER A 11 14.80 33.19 -0.54
N ALA A 12 16.10 32.91 -0.65
CA ALA A 12 16.59 31.70 -1.33
C ALA A 12 16.31 30.42 -0.53
N ILE A 13 16.48 30.46 0.80
CA ILE A 13 16.18 29.34 1.71
C ILE A 13 14.69 29.00 1.67
N ASP A 14 13.82 30.01 1.71
CA ASP A 14 12.36 29.81 1.66
C ASP A 14 11.91 29.20 0.32
N LYS A 15 12.49 29.68 -0.80
CA LYS A 15 12.23 29.11 -2.14
C LYS A 15 12.72 27.67 -2.28
N LEU A 16 13.84 27.31 -1.65
CA LEU A 16 14.35 25.93 -1.64
C LEU A 16 13.46 25.02 -0.77
N SER A 17 13.04 25.51 0.40
CA SER A 17 12.12 24.81 1.31
C SER A 17 10.77 24.55 0.63
N ALA A 18 10.20 25.55 -0.04
CA ALA A 18 8.95 25.42 -0.78
C ALA A 18 9.05 24.39 -1.93
N ARG A 19 10.13 24.43 -2.71
CA ARG A 19 10.39 23.44 -3.78
C ARG A 19 10.54 22.02 -3.23
N ASN A 20 11.24 21.86 -2.10
CA ASN A 20 11.43 20.55 -1.48
C ASN A 20 10.10 19.98 -0.94
N LYS A 21 9.26 20.82 -0.30
CA LYS A 21 7.91 20.45 0.13
C LYS A 21 7.03 20.01 -1.06
N GLN A 22 7.07 20.75 -2.17
CA GLN A 22 6.32 20.43 -3.39
C GLN A 22 6.78 19.10 -4.00
N TYR A 23 8.10 18.87 -4.10
CA TYR A 23 8.66 17.60 -4.59
C TYR A 23 8.25 16.42 -3.70
N HIS A 24 8.29 16.61 -2.38
CA HIS A 24 7.87 15.58 -1.43
C HIS A 24 6.37 15.22 -1.56
N SER A 25 5.51 16.20 -1.78
CA SER A 25 4.07 15.99 -1.97
C SER A 25 3.78 15.27 -3.29
N CYS A 26 4.41 15.70 -4.39
CA CYS A 26 4.25 15.07 -5.70
C CYS A 26 4.70 13.60 -5.70
N SER A 27 5.86 13.32 -5.11
CA SER A 27 6.37 11.95 -4.98
C SER A 27 5.44 11.03 -4.17
N LYS A 28 4.78 11.54 -3.12
CA LYS A 28 3.78 10.75 -2.36
C LYS A 28 2.54 10.43 -3.19
N ALA A 29 2.06 11.40 -3.98
CA ALA A 29 0.92 11.20 -4.87
C ALA A 29 1.22 10.13 -5.94
N ILE A 30 2.42 10.15 -6.53
CA ILE A 30 2.87 9.13 -7.49
C ILE A 30 2.89 7.75 -6.83
N SER A 31 3.44 7.61 -5.62
CA SER A 31 3.43 6.33 -4.89
C SER A 31 2.01 5.84 -4.61
N LEU A 32 1.07 6.73 -4.26
CA LEU A 32 -0.32 6.36 -4.05
C LEU A 32 -0.97 5.87 -5.35
N ILE A 33 -0.80 6.59 -6.47
CA ILE A 33 -1.36 6.18 -7.76
C ILE A 33 -0.84 4.80 -8.16
N PHE A 34 0.45 4.55 -7.98
CA PHE A 34 1.04 3.24 -8.23
C PHE A 34 0.46 2.15 -7.31
N THR A 35 0.29 2.46 -6.02
CA THR A 35 -0.31 1.56 -5.03
C THR A 35 -1.76 1.23 -5.41
N LEU A 36 -2.56 2.24 -5.73
CA LEU A 36 -3.95 2.10 -6.15
C LEU A 36 -4.05 1.28 -7.45
N GLY A 37 -3.20 1.57 -8.43
CA GLY A 37 -3.15 0.85 -9.70
C GLY A 37 -2.82 -0.63 -9.51
N SER A 38 -1.81 -0.95 -8.70
CA SER A 38 -1.44 -2.35 -8.41
C SER A 38 -2.55 -3.10 -7.66
N TYR A 39 -3.23 -2.44 -6.72
CA TYR A 39 -4.37 -3.02 -6.01
C TYR A 39 -5.56 -3.30 -6.94
N ILE A 40 -5.96 -2.31 -7.76
CA ILE A 40 -7.07 -2.47 -8.71
C ILE A 40 -6.75 -3.57 -9.73
N LEU A 41 -5.52 -3.63 -10.22
CA LEU A 41 -5.09 -4.66 -11.16
C LEU A 41 -5.19 -6.07 -10.54
N ALA A 42 -4.70 -6.24 -9.31
CA ALA A 42 -4.79 -7.50 -8.59
C ALA A 42 -6.25 -7.91 -8.29
N LEU A 43 -7.08 -6.95 -7.86
CA LEU A 43 -8.49 -7.19 -7.61
C LEU A 43 -9.24 -7.59 -8.90
N THR A 44 -8.97 -6.91 -10.02
CA THR A 44 -9.59 -7.20 -11.31
C THR A 44 -9.25 -8.61 -11.79
N TRP A 45 -8.00 -9.07 -11.58
CA TRP A 45 -7.60 -10.44 -11.88
C TRP A 45 -8.36 -11.48 -11.05
N ILE A 46 -8.54 -11.25 -9.75
CA ILE A 46 -9.27 -12.16 -8.86
C ILE A 46 -10.76 -12.20 -9.21
N ILE A 47 -11.38 -11.04 -9.44
CA ILE A 47 -12.78 -10.94 -9.88
C ILE A 47 -12.95 -11.61 -11.24
N GLY A 48 -12.02 -11.38 -12.17
CA GLY A 48 -11.96 -12.06 -13.46
C GLY A 48 -12.00 -13.58 -13.29
N ASP A 49 -11.13 -14.15 -12.44
CA ASP A 49 -11.13 -15.60 -12.23
C ASP A 49 -12.38 -16.13 -11.50
N LEU A 50 -13.01 -15.32 -10.65
CA LEU A 50 -14.24 -15.70 -9.95
C LEU A 50 -15.48 -15.70 -10.86
N PHE A 51 -15.61 -14.74 -11.77
CA PHE A 51 -16.81 -14.53 -12.58
C PHE A 51 -16.70 -15.03 -14.02
N LEU A 52 -15.49 -15.06 -14.59
CA LEU A 52 -15.26 -15.50 -15.97
C LEU A 52 -14.82 -16.96 -16.06
N ASP A 53 -14.82 -17.67 -14.92
CA ASP A 53 -14.49 -19.09 -14.81
C ASP A 53 -13.15 -19.43 -15.50
N SER A 54 -12.17 -18.51 -15.45
CA SER A 54 -10.90 -18.61 -16.20
C SER A 54 -9.99 -19.77 -15.78
N GLN A 55 -10.46 -20.64 -14.88
CA GLN A 55 -9.83 -21.88 -14.44
C GLN A 55 -8.43 -21.71 -13.88
N ILE A 56 -7.94 -20.50 -13.58
CA ILE A 56 -6.56 -20.30 -13.12
C ILE A 56 -6.43 -20.86 -11.71
N PHE A 57 -7.25 -20.40 -10.75
CA PHE A 57 -7.31 -21.03 -9.42
C PHE A 57 -7.71 -22.50 -9.50
N GLY A 58 -8.51 -22.84 -10.51
CA GLY A 58 -8.95 -24.20 -10.71
C GLY A 58 -7.81 -25.17 -11.11
N ARG A 59 -6.93 -24.76 -12.01
CA ARG A 59 -5.74 -25.51 -12.43
C ARG A 59 -4.70 -25.50 -11.32
N THR A 60 -4.56 -24.38 -10.62
CA THR A 60 -3.69 -24.24 -9.43
C THR A 60 -3.94 -25.35 -8.42
N LEU A 61 -5.21 -25.53 -8.02
CA LEU A 61 -5.62 -26.54 -7.05
C LEU A 61 -5.43 -27.97 -7.53
N ASN A 62 -5.80 -28.26 -8.79
CA ASN A 62 -5.57 -29.59 -9.36
C ASN A 62 -4.07 -29.92 -9.37
N HIS A 63 -3.20 -28.93 -9.55
CA HIS A 63 -1.76 -29.11 -9.55
C HIS A 63 -1.17 -29.27 -8.14
N PHE A 64 -1.59 -28.45 -7.17
CA PHE A 64 -1.18 -28.60 -5.77
C PHE A 64 -1.65 -29.92 -5.16
N HIS A 65 -2.88 -30.33 -5.46
CA HIS A 65 -3.48 -31.58 -4.98
C HIS A 65 -2.75 -32.82 -5.54
N SER A 66 -2.21 -32.72 -6.76
CA SER A 66 -1.49 -33.84 -7.39
C SER A 66 -0.01 -33.92 -7.04
N HIS A 67 0.63 -32.82 -6.61
CA HIS A 67 2.11 -32.77 -6.53
C HIS A 67 2.72 -32.37 -5.18
N ILE A 68 2.01 -31.71 -4.27
CA ILE A 68 2.69 -31.04 -3.12
C ILE A 68 2.10 -31.46 -1.77
N ILE A 69 0.77 -31.38 -1.59
CA ILE A 69 0.08 -31.83 -0.36
C ILE A 69 -1.35 -32.21 -0.77
N PRO A 70 -1.93 -33.33 -0.31
CA PRO A 70 -3.36 -33.60 -0.47
C PRO A 70 -4.14 -32.59 0.40
N LEU A 71 -4.25 -31.35 -0.08
CA LEU A 71 -5.03 -30.31 0.55
C LEU A 71 -6.49 -30.61 0.22
N ASN A 72 -7.25 -30.97 1.25
CA ASN A 72 -8.70 -31.19 1.18
C ASN A 72 -9.49 -29.86 1.14
N THR A 73 -8.84 -28.74 0.80
CA THR A 73 -9.49 -27.45 0.64
C THR A 73 -10.36 -27.46 -0.62
N PRO A 74 -11.68 -27.27 -0.48
CA PRO A 74 -12.56 -27.31 -1.62
C PRO A 74 -12.23 -26.17 -2.59
N LYS A 75 -12.04 -26.53 -3.85
CA LYS A 75 -11.57 -25.67 -4.94
C LYS A 75 -12.31 -24.34 -5.09
N LYS A 76 -13.57 -24.33 -4.66
CA LYS A 76 -14.49 -23.18 -4.70
C LYS A 76 -14.21 -22.11 -3.64
N TRP A 77 -13.40 -22.40 -2.62
CA TRP A 77 -13.20 -21.48 -1.48
C TRP A 77 -11.98 -20.58 -1.63
N ILE A 78 -11.05 -20.89 -2.53
CA ILE A 78 -9.79 -20.13 -2.63
C ILE A 78 -10.03 -18.71 -3.18
N ALA A 79 -10.76 -18.58 -4.29
CA ALA A 79 -11.09 -17.29 -4.87
C ALA A 79 -11.87 -16.36 -3.89
N PRO A 80 -12.95 -16.83 -3.21
CA PRO A 80 -13.64 -15.99 -2.22
C PRO A 80 -12.81 -15.70 -0.97
N LEU A 81 -11.88 -16.58 -0.58
CA LEU A 81 -10.92 -16.29 0.51
C LEU A 81 -10.01 -15.13 0.12
N TRP A 82 -9.44 -15.15 -1.08
CA TRP A 82 -8.63 -14.04 -1.58
C TRP A 82 -9.46 -12.76 -1.72
N LEU A 83 -10.69 -12.84 -2.24
CA LEU A 83 -11.59 -11.69 -2.28
C LEU A 83 -11.84 -11.09 -0.89
N THR A 84 -11.98 -11.93 0.13
CA THR A 84 -12.12 -11.49 1.53
C THR A 84 -10.86 -10.78 2.01
N VAL A 85 -9.66 -11.31 1.70
CA VAL A 85 -8.38 -10.69 2.06
C VAL A 85 -8.24 -9.30 1.42
N TYR A 86 -8.56 -9.16 0.13
CA TYR A 86 -8.55 -7.86 -0.54
C TYR A 86 -9.66 -6.94 0.03
N GLY A 87 -10.84 -7.48 0.32
CA GLY A 87 -11.92 -6.75 1.00
C GLY A 87 -11.47 -6.13 2.34
N LEU A 88 -10.66 -6.85 3.12
CA LEU A 88 -10.09 -6.34 4.38
C LEU A 88 -8.98 -5.30 4.17
N GLN A 89 -8.33 -5.26 3.00
CA GLN A 89 -7.34 -4.24 2.64
C GLN A 89 -7.99 -2.94 2.14
N ALA A 90 -9.22 -3.00 1.62
CA ALA A 90 -9.91 -1.83 1.06
C ALA A 90 -10.09 -0.67 2.06
N PRO A 91 -10.48 -0.88 3.34
CA PRO A 91 -10.58 0.19 4.33
C PRO A 91 -9.24 0.91 4.57
N TRP A 92 -8.13 0.17 4.55
CA TRP A 92 -6.79 0.75 4.70
C TRP A 92 -6.43 1.63 3.51
N LEU A 93 -6.76 1.18 2.29
CA LEU A 93 -6.51 1.97 1.08
C LEU A 93 -7.38 3.24 1.05
N LEU A 94 -8.64 3.14 1.49
CA LEU A 94 -9.53 4.30 1.64
C LEU A 94 -8.97 5.32 2.65
N TYR A 95 -8.42 4.85 3.77
CA TYR A 95 -7.70 5.70 4.72
C TYR A 95 -6.47 6.38 4.07
N ALA A 96 -5.67 5.64 3.29
CA ALA A 96 -4.52 6.21 2.59
C ALA A 96 -4.93 7.30 1.57
N ILE A 97 -6.02 7.10 0.83
CA ILE A 97 -6.55 8.07 -0.12
C ILE A 97 -7.06 9.31 0.61
N THR A 98 -7.91 9.13 1.62
CA THR A 98 -8.50 10.26 2.36
C THR A 98 -7.44 11.12 3.04
N THR A 99 -6.40 10.52 3.61
CA THR A 99 -5.28 11.26 4.23
C THR A 99 -4.41 12.04 3.24
N LEU A 100 -4.30 11.60 1.98
CA LEU A 100 -3.54 12.30 0.93
C LEU A 100 -4.39 13.31 0.14
N CYS A 101 -5.67 13.02 -0.09
CA CYS A 101 -6.63 13.95 -0.67
C CYS A 101 -6.97 15.11 0.27
N ARG A 102 -6.72 14.94 1.57
CA ARG A 102 -6.77 16.06 2.50
C ARG A 102 -5.59 16.99 2.22
N ARG A 103 -5.87 17.98 1.38
CA ARG A 103 -5.08 19.18 1.11
C ARG A 103 -4.24 19.51 2.34
N ASN A 104 -2.93 19.25 2.29
CA ASN A 104 -1.99 20.01 3.11
C ASN A 104 -2.36 21.46 2.85
N GLY A 105 -2.91 22.15 3.84
CA GLY A 105 -3.26 23.57 3.74
C GLY A 105 -2.04 24.30 3.24
N CYS A 106 -2.06 24.64 1.95
CA CYS A 106 -0.89 25.12 1.25
C CYS A 106 -0.53 26.56 1.68
N ASN A 107 -1.18 27.16 2.68
CA ASN A 107 -1.00 28.56 3.06
C ASN A 107 -1.60 28.97 4.44
N SER A 108 -1.61 28.12 5.46
CA SER A 108 -1.97 28.62 6.80
C SER A 108 -1.33 27.81 7.92
N ASP A 109 -0.32 28.42 8.54
CA ASP A 109 0.22 28.05 9.85
C ASP A 109 -0.81 28.25 11.00
N SER A 110 -2.08 28.55 10.71
CA SER A 110 -3.08 28.93 11.71
C SER A 110 -4.14 27.88 12.06
N ASP A 111 -4.34 26.81 11.29
CA ASP A 111 -5.47 25.90 11.53
C ASP A 111 -5.04 24.58 12.20
N TYR A 112 -4.79 24.67 13.50
CA TYR A 112 -4.51 23.53 14.39
C TYR A 112 -5.63 22.48 14.43
N LEU A 113 -6.84 22.79 13.94
CA LEU A 113 -7.97 21.86 13.93
C LEU A 113 -7.82 20.70 12.92
N TYR A 114 -7.02 20.88 11.85
CA TYR A 114 -6.89 19.89 10.77
C TYR A 114 -5.51 19.22 10.75
N LYS A 115 -4.94 18.91 11.92
CA LYS A 115 -3.65 18.19 12.04
C LYS A 115 -3.79 16.66 11.89
N TYR A 116 -5.00 16.11 12.05
CA TYR A 116 -5.23 14.67 12.15
C TYR A 116 -6.33 14.16 11.22
N PRO A 117 -6.20 13.00 10.54
CA PRO A 117 -5.20 11.94 10.78
C PRO A 117 -3.89 12.11 9.99
N ARG A 118 -2.82 11.47 10.48
CA ARG A 118 -1.48 11.57 9.88
C ARG A 118 -1.42 10.86 8.51
N PRO A 119 -0.72 11.44 7.52
CA PRO A 119 -0.58 10.82 6.22
C PRO A 119 0.26 9.54 6.30
N VAL A 120 -0.18 8.53 5.56
CA VAL A 120 0.51 7.24 5.43
C VAL A 120 1.95 7.44 4.96
N SER A 121 2.87 6.67 5.54
CA SER A 121 4.29 6.73 5.16
C SER A 121 4.52 6.13 3.77
N ARG A 122 5.57 6.61 3.08
CA ARG A 122 5.96 6.04 1.78
C ARG A 122 6.36 4.58 1.89
N MET A 123 6.98 4.19 3.01
CA MET A 123 7.39 2.82 3.26
C MET A 123 6.17 1.88 3.30
N GLN A 124 5.09 2.29 3.97
CA GLN A 124 3.83 1.55 4.00
C GLN A 124 3.22 1.38 2.61
N LEU A 125 3.15 2.46 1.82
CA LEU A 125 2.66 2.40 0.43
C LEU A 125 3.51 1.46 -0.43
N PHE A 126 4.83 1.49 -0.26
CA PHE A 126 5.75 0.60 -0.96
C PHE A 126 5.59 -0.86 -0.56
N THR A 127 5.52 -1.17 0.74
CA THR A 127 5.32 -2.56 1.22
C THR A 127 3.97 -3.11 0.80
N PHE A 128 2.93 -2.28 0.80
CA PHE A 128 1.62 -2.65 0.29
C PHE A 128 1.67 -2.96 -1.20
N SER A 129 2.26 -2.07 -2.00
CA SER A 129 2.45 -2.29 -3.45
C SER A 129 3.25 -3.57 -3.73
N LEU A 130 4.30 -3.83 -2.96
CA LEU A 130 5.12 -5.03 -3.08
C LEU A 130 4.31 -6.30 -2.80
N SER A 131 3.39 -6.27 -1.83
CA SER A 131 2.48 -7.39 -1.57
C SER A 131 1.54 -7.65 -2.76
N CYS A 132 0.98 -6.59 -3.36
CA CYS A 132 0.11 -6.70 -4.54
C CYS A 132 0.86 -7.27 -5.75
N TRP A 133 2.06 -6.76 -6.03
CA TRP A 133 2.90 -7.26 -7.12
C TRP A 133 3.36 -8.70 -6.90
N SER A 134 3.75 -9.05 -5.67
CA SER A 134 4.13 -10.43 -5.35
C SER A 134 2.96 -11.39 -5.55
N HIS A 135 1.73 -10.95 -5.27
CA HIS A 135 0.52 -11.73 -5.53
C HIS A 135 0.25 -11.90 -7.05
N LEU A 136 0.39 -10.82 -7.84
CA LEU A 136 0.27 -10.91 -9.31
C LEU A 136 1.31 -11.86 -9.91
N ILE A 137 2.57 -11.76 -9.45
CA ILE A 137 3.65 -12.65 -9.89
C ILE A 137 3.36 -14.09 -9.47
N PHE A 138 2.83 -14.32 -8.27
CA PHE A 138 2.36 -15.63 -7.84
C PHE A 138 1.33 -16.21 -8.81
N LEU A 139 0.27 -15.46 -9.15
CA LEU A 139 -0.76 -15.92 -10.10
C LEU A 139 -0.17 -16.23 -11.49
N PHE A 140 0.73 -15.38 -11.98
CA PHE A 140 1.43 -15.59 -13.25
C PHE A 140 2.31 -16.85 -13.25
N LEU A 141 3.13 -17.05 -12.21
CA LEU A 141 4.03 -18.20 -12.11
C LEU A 141 3.28 -19.53 -12.01
N ILE A 142 2.13 -19.51 -11.34
CA ILE A 142 1.22 -20.65 -11.25
C ILE A 142 0.66 -21.03 -12.63
N GLN A 143 0.30 -20.03 -13.45
CA GLN A 143 -0.12 -20.27 -14.83
C GLN A 143 0.99 -20.90 -15.68
N HIS A 144 2.25 -20.56 -15.40
CA HIS A 144 3.43 -21.12 -16.04
C HIS A 144 4.01 -22.38 -15.35
N GLN A 145 3.25 -23.02 -14.46
CA GLN A 145 3.65 -24.25 -13.76
C GLN A 145 4.96 -24.16 -12.96
N SER A 146 5.39 -22.94 -12.60
CA SER A 146 6.63 -22.69 -11.86
C SER A 146 6.38 -22.67 -10.34
N ASN A 147 6.01 -23.81 -9.78
CA ASN A 147 5.48 -23.93 -8.41
C ASN A 147 6.43 -23.45 -7.30
N LEU A 148 7.72 -23.76 -7.40
CA LEU A 148 8.70 -23.37 -6.37
C LEU A 148 8.83 -21.84 -6.29
N LEU A 149 8.94 -21.18 -7.44
CA LEU A 149 8.97 -19.72 -7.52
C LEU A 149 7.65 -19.12 -7.03
N ALA A 150 6.51 -19.73 -7.38
CA ALA A 150 5.21 -19.27 -6.90
C ALA A 150 5.12 -19.24 -5.37
N ILE A 151 5.59 -20.30 -4.68
CA ILE A 151 5.61 -20.35 -3.21
C ILE A 151 6.52 -19.25 -2.64
N ILE A 152 7.68 -19.00 -3.26
CA ILE A 152 8.59 -17.92 -2.84
C ILE A 152 7.92 -16.55 -2.97
N TYR A 153 7.24 -16.26 -4.08
CA TYR A 153 6.54 -14.99 -4.25
C TYR A 153 5.30 -14.86 -3.35
N LEU A 154 4.61 -15.97 -3.06
CA LEU A 154 3.51 -15.97 -2.10
C LEU A 154 4.00 -15.63 -0.69
N THR A 155 5.08 -16.28 -0.24
CA THR A 155 5.68 -16.01 1.08
C THR A 155 6.20 -14.57 1.15
N LEU A 156 6.90 -14.09 0.12
CA LEU A 156 7.35 -12.70 0.03
C LEU A 156 6.17 -11.71 0.13
N GLY A 157 5.08 -11.98 -0.58
CA GLY A 157 3.86 -11.16 -0.53
C GLY A 157 3.24 -11.11 0.86
N THR A 158 3.16 -12.26 1.54
CA THR A 158 2.64 -12.32 2.92
C THR A 158 3.54 -11.58 3.91
N MET A 159 4.86 -11.71 3.80
CA MET A 159 5.80 -10.99 4.65
C MET A 159 5.72 -9.47 4.42
N ALA A 160 5.59 -9.03 3.17
CA ALA A 160 5.39 -7.62 2.84
C ALA A 160 4.09 -7.07 3.45
N LEU A 161 3.01 -7.85 3.42
CA LEU A 161 1.74 -7.49 4.04
C LEU A 161 1.86 -7.39 5.57
N ILE A 162 2.52 -8.36 6.22
CA ILE A 162 2.74 -8.35 7.67
C ILE A 162 3.56 -7.11 8.07
N CYS A 163 4.64 -6.80 7.35
CA CYS A 163 5.43 -5.59 7.56
C CYS A 163 4.57 -4.32 7.39
N CYS A 164 3.69 -4.28 6.37
CA CYS A 164 2.78 -3.17 6.15
C CYS A 164 1.77 -3.00 7.31
N LEU A 165 1.25 -4.11 7.84
CA LEU A 165 0.35 -4.10 8.99
C LEU A 165 1.06 -3.64 10.26
N LEU A 166 2.22 -4.22 10.58
CA LEU A 166 3.01 -3.84 11.76
C LEU A 166 3.38 -2.35 11.74
N THR A 167 3.87 -1.86 10.61
CA THR A 167 4.17 -0.43 10.47
C THR A 167 2.92 0.44 10.59
N SER A 168 1.77 0.00 10.09
CA SER A 168 0.47 0.69 10.25
C SER A 168 0.01 0.74 11.71
N ILE A 169 0.14 -0.37 12.44
CA ILE A 169 -0.22 -0.45 13.86
C ILE A 169 0.70 0.44 14.70
N ILE A 170 2.02 0.38 14.49
CA ILE A 170 2.99 1.24 15.19
C ILE A 170 2.68 2.72 14.91
N HIS A 171 2.36 3.05 13.66
CA HIS A 171 2.00 4.42 13.27
C HIS A 171 0.73 4.89 14.00
N LEU A 172 -0.29 4.02 14.08
CA LEU A 172 -1.54 4.31 14.77
C LEU A 172 -1.34 4.43 16.30
N HIS A 173 -0.53 3.56 16.90
CA HIS A 173 -0.26 3.58 18.34
C HIS A 173 0.51 4.84 18.75
N ASN A 174 1.53 5.22 17.98
CA ASN A 174 2.26 6.47 18.23
C ASN A 174 1.34 7.70 18.09
N TYR A 175 0.40 7.65 17.15
CA TYR A 175 -0.62 8.69 16.96
C TYR A 175 -1.57 8.78 18.16
N GLU A 176 -2.09 7.66 18.65
CA GLU A 176 -2.96 7.63 19.84
C GLU A 176 -2.24 8.16 21.09
N ARG A 177 -0.97 7.78 21.27
CA ARG A 177 -0.14 8.28 22.36
C ARG A 177 0.00 9.80 22.33
N GLU A 178 0.29 10.39 21.17
CA GLU A 178 0.41 11.84 21.03
C GLU A 178 -0.90 12.58 21.33
N LEU A 179 -2.04 12.04 20.89
CA LEU A 179 -3.37 12.57 21.22
C LEU A 179 -3.61 12.57 22.73
N SER A 180 -3.31 11.46 23.41
CA SER A 180 -3.49 11.33 24.86
C SER A 180 -2.64 12.30 25.67
N THR A 181 -1.46 12.69 25.17
CA THR A 181 -0.58 13.66 25.84
C THR A 181 -0.91 15.12 25.57
N SER A 182 -1.81 15.40 24.61
CA SER A 182 -2.21 16.75 24.22
C SER A 182 -3.46 17.29 24.93
N HIS A 183 -4.07 16.45 25.78
CA HIS A 183 -5.18 16.77 26.66
C HIS A 183 -4.70 16.87 28.11
#